data_AF-A0A349XQ38-F1
#
_entry.id   AF-A0A349XQ38-F1
#
_cell.length_a   1.000
_cell.length_b   1.000
_cell.length_c   1.000
_cell.angle_alpha   90.00
_cell.angle_beta   90.00
_cell.angle_gamma   90.00
#
_symmetry.space_group_name_H-M   'P 1'
#
loop_
_entity.id
_entity.type
_entity.pdbx_description
1 polymer ?
#
loop_
_entity_poly.entity_id
_entity_poly.type
_entity_poly.pdbx_seq_one_letter_code
_entity_poly.pdbx_strand_id
1 'polypeptide(L)' 'MQTLGKAPFRGTLMPELLPGLRRVAKNQAIFHFDVDDGEKTLRVLAIFFGGQDHQRHMLKRLVSGLTSG' A
#
# COMPACT_ATOMS: atom_id res chain seq x y z
N MET A 1 -14.42 3.24 3.63
CA MET A 1 -13.02 3.30 4.09
C MET A 1 -12.82 3.22 5.61
N GLN A 2 -13.82 3.45 6.46
CA GLN A 2 -13.68 3.56 7.93
C GLN A 2 -13.02 2.37 8.67
N THR A 3 -12.97 1.16 8.09
CA THR A 3 -12.38 0.00 8.77
C THR A 3 -10.86 -0.07 8.67
N LEU A 4 -10.24 0.58 7.67
CA LEU A 4 -8.79 0.49 7.45
C LEU A 4 -8.03 1.29 8.51
N GLY A 5 -8.46 2.52 8.79
CA GLY A 5 -7.88 3.33 9.87
C GLY A 5 -8.10 2.75 11.27
N LYS A 6 -9.14 1.92 11.47
CA LYS A 6 -9.42 1.27 12.76
C LYS A 6 -8.60 0.00 12.99
N ALA A 7 -8.06 -0.61 11.93
CA ALA A 7 -7.30 -1.85 12.01
C ALA A 7 -6.22 -1.89 10.92
N PRO A 8 -5.26 -0.95 10.94
CA PRO A 8 -4.29 -0.76 9.86
C PRO A 8 -3.37 -1.98 9.66
N PHE A 9 -3.14 -2.76 10.72
CA PHE A 9 -2.30 -3.96 10.68
C PHE A 9 -2.96 -5.19 10.04
N ARG A 10 -4.24 -5.12 9.64
CA ARG A 10 -4.92 -6.23 8.93
C ARG A 10 -4.50 -6.38 7.47
N GLY A 11 -3.80 -5.39 6.90
CA GLY A 11 -3.22 -5.53 5.56
C GLY A 11 -2.09 -6.55 5.53
N THR A 12 -1.98 -7.31 4.44
CA THR A 12 -0.86 -8.21 4.17
C THR A 12 0.43 -7.41 4.04
N LEU A 13 1.43 -7.71 4.87
CA LEU A 13 2.77 -7.12 4.77
C LEU A 13 3.46 -7.57 3.48
N MET A 14 4.18 -6.65 2.85
CA MET A 14 4.98 -6.88 1.63
C MET A 14 6.43 -6.42 1.84
N PRO A 15 7.15 -6.99 2.82
CA PRO A 15 8.52 -6.57 3.17
C PRO A 15 9.50 -6.72 2.00
N GLU A 16 9.20 -7.58 1.04
CA GLU A 16 9.98 -7.80 -0.19
C GLU A 16 9.93 -6.61 -1.17
N LEU A 17 8.90 -5.76 -1.09
CA LEU A 17 8.77 -4.57 -1.94
C LEU A 17 9.27 -3.31 -1.23
N LEU A 18 8.88 -3.12 0.03
CA LEU A 18 9.30 -2.00 0.86
C LEU A 18 9.02 -2.35 2.33
N PRO A 19 9.96 -2.13 3.26
CA PRO A 19 9.71 -2.35 4.68
C PRO A 19 8.48 -1.58 5.17
N GLY A 20 7.57 -2.28 5.86
CA GLY A 20 6.34 -1.69 6.39
C GLY A 20 5.20 -1.52 5.39
N LEU A 21 5.42 -1.76 4.09
CA LEU A 21 4.37 -1.71 3.08
C LEU A 21 3.34 -2.81 3.33
N ARG A 22 2.07 -2.43 3.21
CA ARG A 22 0.92 -3.32 3.36
C ARG A 22 0.00 -3.20 2.16
N ARG A 23 -0.68 -4.31 1.84
CA ARG A 23 -1.80 -4.32 0.90
C ARG A 23 -3.09 -4.84 1.52
N VAL A 24 -4.22 -4.32 1.06
CA VAL A 24 -5.54 -4.90 1.34
C VAL A 24 -6.44 -4.80 0.12
N ALA A 25 -7.19 -5.88 -0.15
CA ALA A 25 -8.26 -5.87 -1.14
C ALA A 25 -9.59 -5.48 -0.45
N LYS A 26 -10.27 -4.47 -0.97
CA LYS A 26 -11.59 -4.03 -0.47
C LYS A 26 -12.40 -3.39 -1.59
N ASN A 27 -13.68 -3.77 -1.71
CA ASN A 27 -14.63 -3.21 -2.67
C ASN A 27 -14.05 -3.16 -4.11
N GLN A 28 -13.47 -4.27 -4.57
CA GLN A 28 -12.84 -4.38 -5.90
C GLN A 28 -11.64 -3.46 -6.15
N ALA A 29 -11.08 -2.88 -5.09
CA ALA A 29 -9.87 -2.09 -5.13
C ALA A 29 -8.78 -2.69 -4.24
N ILE A 30 -7.52 -2.48 -4.63
CA ILE A 30 -6.34 -2.90 -3.88
C ILE A 30 -5.60 -1.65 -3.43
N PHE A 31 -5.51 -1.51 -2.11
CA PHE A 31 -4.85 -0.38 -1.45
C PHE A 31 -3.44 -0.82 -1.07
N HIS A 32 -2.44 -0.05 -1.50
CA HIS A 32 -1.07 -0.13 -0.98
C HIS A 32 -0.83 1.04 -0.04
N PHE A 33 -0.37 0.78 1.17
CA PHE A 33 -0.23 1.79 2.21
C PHE A 33 0.90 1.44 3.18
N ASP A 34 1.45 2.45 3.83
CA ASP A 34 2.29 2.30 5.02
C ASP A 34 1.55 2.79 6.26
N VAL A 35 2.10 2.46 7.42
CA VAL A 35 1.59 2.87 8.72
C VAL A 35 2.76 3.51 9.47
N ASP A 36 2.58 4.77 9.86
CA ASP A 36 3.47 5.44 10.79
C ASP A 36 2.85 5.31 12.19
N ASP A 37 3.43 4.44 13.01
CA ASP A 37 2.93 4.22 14.37
C ASP A 37 3.29 5.38 15.33
N GLY A 38 4.32 6.17 15.02
CA GLY A 38 4.65 7.38 15.79
C GLY A 38 3.59 8.44 15.60
N GLU A 39 3.26 8.73 14.35
CA GLU A 39 2.26 9.75 13.99
C GLU A 39 0.82 9.24 14.03
N LYS A 40 0.60 7.94 14.30
CA LYS A 40 -0.70 7.25 14.23
C LYS A 40 -1.44 7.51 12.90
N THR A 41 -0.67 7.58 11.82
CA THR A 41 -1.19 7.84 10.48
C THR A 41 -1.05 6.62 9.58
N LEU A 42 -1.98 6.51 8.63
CA LEU A 42 -1.92 5.55 7.54
C LEU A 42 -1.84 6.33 6.24
N ARG A 43 -0.77 6.14 5.47
CA ARG A 43 -0.59 6.81 4.18
C ARG A 43 -0.91 5.85 3.06
N VAL A 44 -1.92 6.17 2.27
CA VAL A 44 -2.21 5.42 1.05
C VAL A 44 -1.25 5.85 -0.04
N LEU A 45 -0.43 4.91 -0.53
CA LEU A 45 0.58 5.15 -1.56
C LEU A 45 0.05 4.95 -2.97
N ALA A 46 -0.89 4.01 -3.13
CA ALA A 46 -1.57 3.72 -4.40
C ALA A 46 -2.90 2.98 -4.18
N ILE A 47 -3.83 3.17 -5.11
CA ILE A 47 -5.09 2.43 -5.20
C ILE A 47 -5.20 1.88 -6.62
N PHE A 48 -5.41 0.57 -6.75
CA PHE A 48 -5.61 -0.11 -8.03
C PHE A 48 -7.03 -0.67 -8.11
N PHE A 49 -7.67 -0.59 -9.28
CA PHE A 49 -9.02 -1.08 -9.52
C PHE A 49 -9.03 -2.22 -10.54
N GLY A 50 -9.88 -3.22 -10.31
CA GLY A 50 -10.05 -4.35 -11.24
C GLY A 50 -8.89 -5.36 -11.21
N GLY A 51 -8.79 -6.18 -12.26
CA GLY A 51 -7.81 -7.27 -12.38
C GLY A 51 -6.43 -6.83 -12.90
N GLN A 52 -6.04 -5.57 -12.70
CA GLN A 52 -4.72 -5.09 -13.11
C GLN A 52 -3.63 -5.84 -12.33
N ASP A 53 -2.45 -6.00 -12.95
CA ASP A 53 -1.24 -6.47 -12.26
C ASP A 53 -0.70 -5.37 -11.34
N HIS A 54 -1.42 -5.16 -10.25
CA HIS A 54 -1.16 -4.12 -9.27
C HIS A 54 0.25 -4.23 -8.68
N GLN A 55 0.81 -5.43 -8.60
CA GLN A 55 2.14 -5.67 -8.05
C GLN A 55 3.21 -5.13 -8.98
N ARG A 56 3.11 -5.40 -10.29
CA ARG A 56 4.01 -4.84 -11.30
C ARG A 56 3.92 -3.31 -11.36
N HIS A 57 2.72 -2.74 -11.25
CA HIS A 57 2.55 -1.29 -11.23
C HIS A 57 3.15 -0.65 -9.97
N MET A 58 2.96 -1.27 -8.81
CA MET A 58 3.56 -0.79 -7.56
C MET A 58 5.08 -0.87 -7.61
N LEU A 59 5.65 -1.97 -8.12
CA LEU A 59 7.09 -2.13 -8.27
C LEU A 59 7.68 -1.04 -9.18
N LYS A 60 7.07 -0.80 -10.35
CA LYS A 60 7.48 0.29 -11.24
C LYS A 60 7.45 1.65 -10.52
N ARG A 61 6.39 1.94 -9.77
CA ARG A 61 6.26 3.19 -9.00
C ARG A 61 7.38 3.36 -7.98
N LEU A 62 7.71 2.31 -7.24
CA LEU A 62 8.80 2.33 -6.26
C LEU A 62 10.15 2.58 -6.93
N VAL A 63 10.44 1.86 -8.02
CA VAL A 63 11.70 2.01 -8.78
C VAL A 63 11.82 3.42 -9.37
N SER A 64 10.76 3.95 -9.99
CA SER A 64 10.79 5.32 -10.56
C SER A 64 10.87 6.41 -9.49
N GLY A 65 10.28 6.18 -8.30
CA GLY A 65 10.42 7.09 -7.16
C GLY A 65 11.86 7.16 -6.63
N LEU A 66 12.58 6.03 -6.65
CA LEU A 66 13.99 5.96 -6.23
C LEU A 66 14.96 6.66 -7.20
N THR A 67 14.64 6.71 -8.49
CA THR A 67 15.49 7.37 -9.51
C THR A 67 15.28 8.88 -9.61
N SER A 68 14.34 9.44 -8.86
CA SER A 68 13.98 10.86 -8.89
C SER A 68 14.60 11.67 -7.74
N GLY A 69 15.59 11.11 -7.04
CA GLY A 69 16.27 11.71 -5.89
C GLY A 69 17.75 11.99 -6.15
#